data_AF-A0A8X6VNB4-F1
#
_entry.id   AF-A0A8X6VNB4-F1
#
_cell.length_a   1.000
_cell.length_b   1.000
_cell.length_c   1.000
_cell.angle_alpha   90.00
_cell.angle_beta   90.00
_cell.angle_gamma   90.00
#
_symmetry.space_group_name_H-M   'P 1'
#
loop_
_entity.id
_entity.type
_entity.pdbx_description
1 polymer ?
#
loop_
_entity_poly.entity_id
_entity_poly.type
_entity_poly.pdbx_seq_one_letter_code
_entity_poly.pdbx_strand_id
1 'polypeptide(L)' 'MVWGAIASDSRSTLIVIRGTLTGQRYVDGILLPHVGPCLNGLPGAIFQQDNARPHTARVAQDYLCHFQTLP' A
#
# COMPACT_ATOMS: atom_id res chain seq x y z
N MET A 1 -14.34 -6.09 -2.88
CA MET A 1 -13.64 -4.83 -2.52
C MET A 1 -12.68 -4.51 -3.64
N VAL A 2 -12.39 -3.24 -3.89
CA VAL A 2 -11.35 -2.83 -4.85
C VAL A 2 -10.31 -1.98 -4.12
N TRP A 3 -9.06 -2.05 -4.57
CA TRP A 3 -7.99 -1.17 -4.12
C TRP A 3 -7.45 -0.37 -5.30
N GLY A 4 -7.03 0.86 -5.04
CA GLY A 4 -6.35 1.71 -6.01
C GLY A 4 -5.64 2.85 -5.31
N ALA A 5 -4.68 3.44 -6.01
CA ALA A 5 -3.95 4.63 -5.60
C ALA A 5 -4.07 5.72 -6.67
N ILE A 6 -4.02 6.97 -6.23
CA ILE A 6 -3.98 8.14 -7.09
C ILE A 6 -2.86 9.06 -6.63
N ALA A 7 -2.30 9.80 -7.59
CA ALA A 7 -1.39 10.90 -7.36
C ALA A 7 -1.87 12.09 -8.20
N SER A 8 -1.22 13.25 -8.08
CA SER A 8 -1.65 14.49 -8.72
C SER A 8 -1.76 14.40 -10.26
N ASP A 9 -0.89 13.60 -10.89
CA ASP A 9 -0.76 13.47 -12.34
C ASP A 9 -1.02 12.05 -12.87
N SER A 10 -1.31 11.09 -11.98
CA SER A 10 -1.34 9.67 -12.33
C SER A 10 -2.27 8.86 -11.43
N ARG A 11 -2.61 7.64 -11.86
CA ARG A 11 -3.44 6.70 -11.09
C ARG A 11 -2.97 5.26 -11.32
N SER A 12 -3.15 4.40 -10.32
CA SER A 12 -2.95 2.97 -10.49
C SER A 12 -4.12 2.33 -11.24
N THR A 13 -3.91 1.11 -11.72
CA THR A 13 -5.04 0.21 -12.04
C THR A 13 -5.80 -0.14 -10.75
N LEU A 14 -7.09 -0.43 -10.89
CA LEU A 14 -7.89 -0.94 -9.77
C LEU A 14 -7.69 -2.44 -9.62
N ILE A 15 -7.43 -2.87 -8.39
CA ILE A 15 -7.19 -4.27 -8.04
C ILE A 15 -8.43 -4.83 -7.37
N VAL A 16 -8.99 -5.89 -7.95
CA VAL A 16 -10.15 -6.57 -7.37
C VAL A 16 -9.70 -7.51 -6.27
N ILE A 17 -10.08 -7.20 -5.03
CA ILE A 17 -9.82 -8.04 -3.87
C ILE A 17 -10.99 -9.02 -3.70
N ARG A 18 -10.68 -10.32 -3.85
CA ARG A 18 -11.63 -11.42 -3.60
C ARG A 18 -11.68 -11.75 -2.11
N GLY A 19 -12.83 -11.62 -1.48
CA GLY A 19 -13.02 -11.86 -0.04
C GLY A 19 -12.43 -10.75 0.86
N THR A 20 -12.26 -11.06 2.14
CA THR A 20 -11.81 -10.09 3.16
C THR A 20 -10.32 -9.79 3.07
N LEU A 21 -9.95 -8.52 3.06
CA LEU A 21 -8.57 -8.07 3.12
C LEU A 21 -8.04 -8.24 4.56
N THR A 22 -7.00 -9.06 4.73
CA THR A 22 -6.24 -9.19 5.99
C THR A 22 -4.91 -8.46 5.85
N GLY A 23 -4.20 -8.21 6.95
CA GLY A 23 -2.88 -7.55 6.90
C GLY A 23 -1.88 -8.29 5.99
N GLN A 24 -1.83 -9.63 6.08
CA GLN A 24 -0.95 -10.43 5.22
C GLN A 24 -1.34 -10.31 3.74
N ARG A 25 -2.63 -10.42 3.43
CA ARG A 25 -3.13 -10.28 2.05
C ARG A 25 -2.94 -8.86 1.50
N TYR A 26 -2.93 -7.86 2.38
CA TYR A 26 -2.60 -6.49 2.02
C TYR A 26 -1.13 -6.38 1.62
N VAL A 27 -0.21 -6.99 2.37
CA VAL A 27 1.21 -7.02 2.00
C VAL A 27 1.43 -7.75 0.68
N ASP A 28 0.99 -9.01 0.60
CA ASP A 28 1.30 -9.88 -0.54
C ASP A 28 0.58 -9.48 -1.82
N GLY A 29 -0.66 -8.99 -1.68
CA GLY A 29 -1.52 -8.66 -2.81
C GLY A 29 -1.47 -7.20 -3.24
N ILE A 30 -1.04 -6.29 -2.38
CA ILE A 30 -1.08 -4.84 -2.64
C ILE A 30 0.29 -4.20 -2.43
N LEU A 31 0.84 -4.25 -1.22
CA LEU A 31 2.03 -3.46 -0.91
C LEU A 31 3.24 -3.93 -1.70
N LEU A 32 3.56 -5.22 -1.65
CA LEU A 32 4.72 -5.80 -2.33
C LEU A 32 4.67 -5.64 -3.87
N PRO A 33 3.58 -6.02 -4.56
CA PRO A 33 3.55 -5.95 -6.02
C PRO A 33 3.26 -4.56 -6.61
N HIS A 34 2.63 -3.66 -5.85
CA HIS A 34 2.12 -2.40 -6.41
C HIS A 34 2.63 -1.14 -5.71
N VAL A 35 2.72 -1.12 -4.38
CA VAL A 35 3.16 0.07 -3.63
C VAL A 35 4.69 0.17 -3.58
N GLY A 36 5.39 -0.93 -3.27
CA GLY A 36 6.84 -0.97 -3.18
C GLY A 36 7.56 -0.47 -4.43
N PRO A 37 7.22 -0.98 -5.63
CA PRO A 37 7.79 -0.49 -6.89
C PRO A 37 7.50 1.00 -7.12
N CYS A 38 6.31 1.48 -6.76
CA CYS A 38 5.93 2.88 -6.89
C CYS A 38 6.80 3.79 -6.00
N LEU A 39 6.96 3.42 -4.72
CA LEU A 39 7.77 4.20 -3.76
C LEU A 39 9.26 4.20 -4.12
N ASN A 40 9.79 3.07 -4.61
CA ASN A 40 11.17 3.02 -5.10
C ASN A 40 11.39 3.90 -6.35
N GLY A 41 10.37 4.03 -7.20
CA GLY A 41 10.42 4.85 -8.41
C GLY A 41 10.18 6.35 -8.17
N LEU A 42 9.69 6.73 -6.99
CA LEU A 42 9.31 8.11 -6.64
C LEU A 42 9.98 8.56 -5.33
N PRO A 43 11.27 8.93 -5.36
CA PRO A 43 11.98 9.41 -4.17
C PRO A 43 11.25 10.59 -3.51
N GLY A 44 10.98 10.48 -2.20
CA GLY A 44 10.28 11.50 -1.42
C GLY A 44 8.75 11.49 -1.55
N ALA A 45 8.16 10.52 -2.28
CA ALA A 45 6.72 10.35 -2.30
C ALA A 45 6.19 9.90 -0.93
N ILE A 46 5.02 10.39 -0.57
CA ILE A 46 4.32 10.02 0.67
C ILE A 46 3.22 9.03 0.32
N PHE A 47 3.28 7.85 0.94
CA PHE A 47 2.19 6.87 0.85
C PHE A 47 1.11 7.19 1.88
N GLN A 48 -0.08 7.56 1.40
CA GLN A 48 -1.23 7.86 2.25
C GLN A 48 -2.27 6.75 2.18
N GLN A 49 -2.77 6.32 3.34
CA GLN A 49 -3.86 5.34 3.50
C GLN A 49 -4.65 5.65 4.78
N ASP A 50 -5.83 5.05 4.94
CA ASP A 50 -6.63 5.17 6.17
C ASP A 50 -6.14 4.22 7.28
N ASN A 51 -6.75 4.31 8.47
CA ASN A 51 -6.40 3.50 9.64
C ASN A 51 -7.11 2.13 9.69
N ALA A 52 -7.58 1.60 8.55
CA ALA A 52 -8.24 0.29 8.53
C ALA A 52 -7.32 -0.80 9.10
N ARG A 53 -7.89 -1.79 9.81
CA ARG A 53 -7.13 -2.84 10.51
C ARG A 53 -6.06 -3.54 9.64
N PRO A 54 -6.29 -3.85 8.35
CA PRO A 54 -5.25 -4.43 7.50
C PRO A 54 -4.06 -3.50 7.22
N HIS A 55 -4.30 -2.18 7.18
CA HIS A 55 -3.28 -1.15 6.89
C HIS A 55 -2.40 -0.82 8.10
N THR A 56 -2.97 -0.93 9.30
CA THR A 56 -2.26 -0.73 10.58
C THR A 56 -1.76 -2.03 11.20
N ALA A 57 -1.99 -3.18 10.55
CA ALA A 57 -1.48 -4.46 11.01
C ALA A 57 0.06 -4.46 11.05
N ARG A 58 0.64 -5.13 12.06
CA ARG A 58 2.10 -5.21 12.25
C ARG A 58 2.85 -5.59 10.97
N VAL A 59 2.37 -6.61 10.25
CA VAL A 59 2.99 -7.05 8.99
C VAL A 59 3.00 -5.99 7.89
N ALA A 60 1.97 -5.13 7.83
CA ALA A 60 1.91 -4.03 6.86
C ALA A 60 2.86 -2.90 7.27
N GLN A 61 2.93 -2.58 8.56
CA GLN A 61 3.85 -1.58 9.10
C GLN A 61 5.31 -2.01 8.94
N ASP A 62 5.62 -3.29 9.20
CA ASP A 62 6.97 -3.83 9.03
C ASP A 62 7.39 -3.83 7.55
N TYR A 63 6.47 -4.02 6.61
CA TYR A 63 6.78 -3.81 5.19
C TYR A 63 7.08 -2.34 4.90
N LEU A 64 6.20 -1.44 5.33
CA LEU A 64 6.28 -0.01 5.02
C LEU A 64 7.45 0.71 5.71
N CYS A 65 7.92 0.24 6.88
CA CYS A 65 9.03 0.89 7.58
C CYS A 65 10.35 0.87 6.78
N HIS A 66 10.47 -0.02 5.78
CA HIS A 66 11.59 -0.06 4.86
C HIS A 66 11.56 1.07 3.82
N PHE A 67 10.40 1.70 3.64
CA PHE A 67 10.17 2.80 2.69
C PHE A 67 9.88 4.05 3.51
N GLN A 68 10.92 4.80 3.87
CA GLN A 68 10.90 6.04 4.68
C GLN A 68 9.48 6.57 4.96
N THR A 69 8.86 6.11 6.04
CA THR A 69 7.63 6.69 6.54
C THR A 69 8.01 7.94 7.33
N LEU A 70 7.29 9.05 7.13
CA LEU A 70 7.39 10.18 8.06
C LEU A 70 7.13 9.67 9.49
N PRO A 71 7.85 10.18 10.51
CA PRO A 71 7.64 9.78 11.90
C PRO A 71 6.19 10.01 12.37
#